data_AF-A0AAJ2AM27-F1
#
_entry.id   AF-A0AAJ2AM27-F1
#
_cell.length_a   1.000
_cell.length_b   1.000
_cell.length_c   1.000
_cell.angle_alpha   90.00
_cell.angle_beta   90.00
_cell.angle_gamma   90.00
#
_symmetry.space_group_name_H-M   'P 1'
#
loop_
_entity.id
_entity.type
_entity.pdbx_description
1 polymer ?
#
loop_
_entity_poly.entity_id
_entity_poly.type
_entity_poly.pdbx_seq_one_letter_code
_entity_poly.pdbx_strand_id
1 'polypeptide(L)'
;MSRPAAFNQDPARLQATRQKLQSRRRGTNAVALTLSLAAMAFGLIWLVWILYTTLKLGIGGLSIDLFTQSTPPPNTDGGGLANAIVG
;
A
#
# COMPACT_ATOMS: atom_id res chain seq x y z
N MET A 1 -11.76 13.69 -64.14
CA MET A 1 -10.99 12.62 -63.45
C MET A 1 -9.78 13.27 -62.80
N SER A 2 -9.98 13.97 -61.68
CA SER A 2 -8.94 14.76 -61.01
C SER A 2 -8.51 14.03 -59.75
N ARG A 3 -7.33 13.40 -59.79
CA ARG A 3 -6.72 12.72 -58.64
C ARG A 3 -6.40 13.79 -57.58
N PRO A 4 -6.93 13.70 -56.34
CA PRO A 4 -6.51 14.62 -55.30
C PRO A 4 -5.04 14.36 -54.96
N ALA A 5 -4.28 15.45 -54.85
CA ALA A 5 -2.87 15.44 -54.49
C ALA A 5 -2.64 14.58 -53.24
N ALA A 6 -1.84 13.52 -53.38
CA ALA A 6 -1.30 12.81 -52.24
C ALA A 6 -0.52 13.85 -51.41
N PHE A 7 -1.05 14.16 -50.23
CA PHE A 7 -0.41 14.99 -49.22
C PHE A 7 1.04 14.51 -49.09
N ASN A 8 2.02 15.37 -49.41
CA ASN A 8 3.44 15.04 -49.28
C ASN A 8 3.77 14.95 -47.78
N GLN A 9 3.43 13.81 -47.18
CA GLN A 9 3.68 13.51 -45.78
C GLN A 9 5.15 13.10 -45.63
N ASP A 10 6.03 14.08 -45.50
CA ASP A 10 7.45 13.80 -45.24
C ASP A 10 7.59 12.87 -44.02
N PRO A 11 8.20 11.68 -44.19
CA PRO A 11 8.28 10.67 -43.14
C PRO A 11 9.03 11.18 -41.90
N ALA A 12 10.01 12.08 -42.10
CA ALA A 12 10.74 12.74 -41.02
C ALA A 12 9.82 13.60 -40.12
N ARG A 13 8.86 14.32 -40.70
CA ARG A 13 7.93 15.19 -39.95
C ARG A 13 6.94 14.36 -39.12
N LEU A 14 6.46 13.25 -39.69
CA LEU A 14 5.60 12.27 -39.00
C LEU A 14 6.34 11.62 -37.83
N GLN A 15 7.60 11.23 -38.03
CA GLN A 15 8.44 10.65 -36.98
C GLN A 15 8.71 11.65 -35.85
N ALA A 16 9.10 12.88 -36.16
CA ALA A 16 9.29 13.94 -35.17
C ALA A 16 8.02 14.22 -34.36
N THR A 17 6.86 14.23 -35.01
CA THR A 17 5.55 14.42 -34.35
C THR A 17 5.22 13.24 -33.42
N ARG A 18 5.45 11.99 -33.87
CA ARG A 18 5.26 10.79 -33.06
C ARG A 18 6.20 10.75 -31.85
N GLN A 19 7.48 11.10 -32.04
CA GLN A 19 8.48 11.17 -30.98
C GLN A 19 8.11 12.21 -29.91
N LYS A 20 7.68 13.40 -30.33
CA LYS A 20 7.21 14.48 -29.43
C LYS A 20 5.98 14.08 -28.61
N LEU A 21 5.05 13.34 -29.22
CA LEU A 21 3.88 12.79 -28.52
C LEU A 21 4.26 11.67 -27.55
N GLN A 22 5.18 10.79 -27.93
CA GLN A 22 5.64 9.68 -27.10
C GLN A 22 6.48 10.15 -25.90
N SER A 23 7.34 11.16 -26.06
CA SER A 23 8.13 11.71 -24.95
C SER A 23 7.23 12.33 -23.87
N ARG A 24 6.19 13.06 -24.28
CA ARG A 24 5.19 13.62 -23.35
C ARG A 24 4.47 12.55 -22.54
N ARG A 25 4.04 11.45 -23.19
CA ARG A 25 3.34 10.34 -22.52
C ARG A 25 4.25 9.56 -21.57
N ARG A 26 5.52 9.37 -21.93
CA ARG A 26 6.51 8.67 -21.09
C ARG A 26 6.76 9.41 -19.78
N GLY A 27 6.87 10.75 -19.81
CA GLY A 27 7.04 11.56 -18.61
C GLY A 27 5.88 11.44 -17.64
N THR A 28 4.64 11.60 -18.13
CA THR A 28 3.44 11.45 -17.29
C THR A 28 3.31 10.05 -16.72
N ASN A 29 3.60 9.01 -17.51
CA ASN A 29 3.54 7.63 -17.03
C ASN A 29 4.57 7.36 -15.92
N ALA A 30 5.81 7.86 -16.08
CA ALA A 30 6.85 7.72 -15.07
C ALA A 30 6.44 8.40 -13.76
N VAL A 31 5.95 9.65 -13.83
CA VAL A 31 5.47 10.40 -12.65
C VAL A 31 4.33 9.67 -11.95
N ALA A 32 3.34 9.18 -12.71
CA ALA A 32 2.21 8.42 -12.17
C ALA A 32 2.67 7.14 -11.47
N LEU A 33 3.60 6.40 -12.08
CA LEU A 33 4.14 5.16 -11.50
C LEU A 33 4.93 5.43 -10.22
N THR A 34 5.76 6.48 -10.20
CA THR A 34 6.52 6.85 -9.00
C THR A 34 5.61 7.30 -7.86
N LEU A 35 4.55 8.05 -8.17
CA LEU A 35 3.57 8.50 -7.18
C LEU A 35 2.78 7.32 -6.60
N SER A 36 2.38 6.36 -7.43
CA SER A 36 1.66 5.17 -6.94
C SER A 36 2.55 4.30 -6.05
N LEU A 37 3.81 4.08 -6.42
CA LEU A 37 4.77 3.37 -5.59
C LEU A 37 5.03 4.11 -4.27
N ALA A 38 5.18 5.44 -4.31
CA ALA A 38 5.36 6.24 -3.10
C ALA A 38 4.15 6.15 -2.16
N ALA A 39 2.93 6.24 -2.71
CA ALA A 39 1.70 6.10 -1.94
C ALA A 39 1.57 4.70 -1.31
N MET A 40 1.89 3.63 -2.04
CA MET A 40 1.92 2.27 -1.51
C MET A 40 2.95 2.11 -0.39
N ALA A 41 4.19 2.54 -0.63
CA ALA A 41 5.27 2.44 0.35
C ALA A 41 4.92 3.20 1.64
N PHE A 42 4.33 4.38 1.49
CA PHE A 42 3.82 5.16 2.63
C PHE A 42 2.81 4.35 3.45
N GLY A 43 1.77 3.79 2.84
CA GLY A 43 0.79 2.97 3.57
C GLY A 43 1.40 1.74 4.25
N LEU A 44 2.33 1.07 3.58
CA LEU A 44 3.00 -0.13 4.11
C LEU A 44 3.84 0.16 5.35
N ILE A 45 4.49 1.32 5.45
CA ILE A 45 5.25 1.71 6.64
C ILE A 45 4.36 1.72 7.89
N TRP A 46 3.19 2.37 7.80
CA TRP A 46 2.25 2.41 8.92
C TRP A 46 1.63 1.04 9.21
N LEU A 47 1.32 0.25 8.18
CA LEU A 47 0.79 -1.10 8.35
C LEU A 47 1.79 -2.01 9.10
N VAL A 48 3.05 -1.99 8.69
CA VAL A 48 4.11 -2.76 9.36
C VAL A 48 4.35 -2.25 10.77
N TRP A 49 4.33 -0.93 10.98
CA TRP A 49 4.46 -0.34 12.31
C TRP A 49 3.36 -0.85 13.24
N ILE A 50 2.08 -0.69 12.86
CA ILE A 50 0.97 -1.07 13.75
C ILE A 50 1.00 -2.57 14.02
N LEU A 51 1.22 -3.39 12.98
CA LEU A 51 1.35 -4.84 13.12
C LEU A 51 2.48 -5.20 14.09
N TYR A 52 3.65 -4.57 13.98
CA TYR A 52 4.77 -4.79 14.89
C TYR A 52 4.41 -4.41 16.33
N THR A 53 3.84 -3.23 16.56
CA THR A 53 3.42 -2.82 17.91
C THR A 53 2.37 -3.75 18.49
N THR A 54 1.37 -4.15 17.70
CA THR A 54 0.31 -5.07 18.13
C THR A 54 0.86 -6.46 18.40
N LEU A 55 1.78 -6.98 17.59
CA LEU A 55 2.44 -8.26 17.87
C LEU A 55 3.30 -8.17 19.14
N LYS A 56 4.09 -7.11 19.31
CA LYS A 56 4.98 -6.95 20.47
C LYS A 56 4.20 -6.83 21.77
N LEU A 57 3.10 -6.07 21.80
CA LEU A 57 2.24 -5.96 22.97
C LEU A 57 1.32 -7.17 23.13
N GLY A 58 0.78 -7.69 22.02
CA GLY A 58 -0.16 -8.81 22.00
C GLY A 58 0.48 -10.13 22.39
N ILE A 59 1.69 -10.43 21.90
CA ILE A 59 2.45 -11.61 22.33
C ILE A 59 2.84 -11.49 23.82
N GLY A 60 3.19 -10.29 24.28
CA GLY A 60 3.42 -10.04 25.71
C GLY A 60 2.18 -10.26 26.58
N GLY A 61 0.98 -10.02 26.02
CA GLY A 61 -0.30 -10.29 26.68
C GLY A 61 -0.79 -11.74 26.54
N LEU A 62 -0.40 -12.46 25.48
CA LEU A 62 -0.74 -13.86 25.21
C LEU A 62 0.15 -14.82 26.02
N SER A 63 0.17 -14.68 27.34
CA SER A 63 0.80 -15.65 28.23
C SER A 63 -0.17 -16.79 28.59
N ILE A 64 0.36 -17.95 28.96
CA ILE A 64 -0.44 -19.03 29.56
C ILE A 64 -1.18 -18.52 30.80
N ASP A 65 -0.57 -17.62 31.56
CA ASP A 65 -1.17 -16.98 32.74
C ASP A 65 -2.46 -16.21 32.39
N LEU A 66 -2.56 -15.59 31.20
CA LEU A 66 -3.81 -14.98 30.74
C LEU A 66 -4.94 -16.00 30.62
N PHE A 67 -4.64 -17.26 30.27
CA PHE A 67 -5.66 -18.30 30.10
C PHE A 67 -5.91 -19.10 31.38
N THR A 68 -4.92 -19.26 32.25
CA THR A 68 -5.01 -20.09 33.46
C THR A 68 -5.33 -19.29 34.72
N GLN A 69 -5.06 -17.99 34.75
CA GLN A 69 -5.35 -17.16 35.91
C GLN A 69 -6.81 -16.68 35.89
N SER A 70 -7.43 -16.67 37.07
CA SER A 70 -8.77 -16.16 37.26
C SER A 70 -8.85 -14.65 37.03
N THR A 71 -10.01 -14.18 36.57
CA THR A 71 -10.26 -12.74 36.41
C THR A 71 -10.27 -12.07 37.78
N PRO A 72 -9.42 -11.06 38.00
CA PRO A 72 -9.25 -10.42 39.30
C PRO A 72 -10.43 -9.48 39.57
N PRO A 73 -10.69 -9.14 40.84
CA PRO A 73 -11.61 -8.08 41.20
C PRO A 73 -11.23 -6.73 40.54
N PRO A 74 -12.20 -5.83 40.32
CA PRO A 74 -11.89 -4.47 39.86
C PRO A 74 -10.97 -3.75 40.86
N ASN A 75 -10.02 -2.97 40.33
CA ASN A 75 -8.93 -2.27 41.06
C ASN A 75 -7.77 -3.15 41.58
N THR A 76 -7.58 -4.36 41.04
CA THR A 76 -6.39 -5.18 41.31
C THR A 76 -5.54 -5.36 40.05
N ASP A 77 -4.22 -5.15 40.17
CA ASP A 77 -3.28 -5.29 39.05
C ASP A 77 -3.03 -6.77 38.72
N GLY A 78 -3.17 -7.11 37.43
CA GLY A 78 -2.89 -8.45 36.90
C GLY A 78 -4.03 -9.45 37.08
N GLY A 79 -4.13 -10.43 36.18
CA GLY A 79 -5.31 -11.28 36.07
C GLY A 79 -5.47 -11.98 34.72
N GLY A 80 -6.23 -13.08 34.70
CA GLY A 80 -6.51 -13.83 33.46
C GLY A 80 -8.00 -13.95 33.15
N LEU A 81 -8.31 -14.77 32.15
CA LEU A 81 -9.65 -14.99 31.61
C LEU A 81 -10.17 -16.39 31.93
N ALA A 82 -9.51 -17.14 32.84
CA ALA A 82 -9.86 -18.53 33.11
C ALA A 82 -11.35 -18.71 33.46
N ASN A 83 -11.88 -17.87 34.36
CA ASN A 83 -13.30 -17.93 34.74
C ASN A 83 -14.25 -17.56 33.58
N ALA A 84 -13.85 -16.65 32.69
CA ALA A 84 -14.65 -16.27 31.53
C ALA A 84 -14.64 -17.33 30.41
N ILE A 85 -13.62 -18.22 30.40
CA ILE A 85 -13.48 -19.32 29.43
C ILE A 85 -14.21 -20.57 29.91
N VAL A 86 -14.14 -20.88 31.21
CA VAL A 86 -14.63 -22.14 31.78
C VAL A 86 -16.13 -22.09 32.10
N GLY A 87 -16.68 -20.90 32.37
CA GLY A 87 -18.10 -20.70 32.72
C GLY A 87 -18.35 -20.59 34.21
#